data_AF-A0A948BTM0-F1
#
_entry.id   AF-A0A948BTM0-F1
#
_cell.length_a   1.000
_cell.length_b   1.000
_cell.length_c   1.000
_cell.angle_alpha   90.00
_cell.angle_beta   90.00
_cell.angle_gamma   90.00
#
_symmetry.space_group_name_H-M   'P 1'
#
loop_
_entity.id
_entity.type
_entity.pdbx_description
1 polymer ?
#
loop_
_entity_poly.entity_id
_entity_poly.type
_entity_poly.pdbx_seq_one_letter_code
_entity_poly.pdbx_strand_id
1 'polypeptide(L)'
;MAQDFVVTRKTVLYWVTTYNKGGVDALKMSKGGRPEGNPVWDTKIFNKLIKEIDKGGTYWSIPLMKEWIAKKHKKDIPINTIWYHVKQFNYSYKSARSHPYKGNKEKQEIFKKRALQSI
;
A
#
# COMPACT_ATOMS: atom_id res chain seq x y z
N MET A 1 36.59 -7.21 34.26
CA MET A 1 35.20 -7.44 33.79
C MET A 1 35.24 -7.50 32.27
N ALA A 2 34.82 -8.61 31.67
CA ALA A 2 34.75 -8.73 30.21
C ALA A 2 33.58 -7.87 29.72
N GLN A 3 33.81 -7.06 28.69
CA GLN A 3 32.75 -6.33 27.99
C GLN A 3 31.91 -7.34 27.23
N ASP A 4 30.67 -7.55 27.66
CA ASP A 4 29.71 -8.36 26.94
C ASP A 4 29.26 -7.59 25.69
N PHE A 5 29.82 -7.98 24.55
CA PHE A 5 29.36 -7.48 23.26
C PHE A 5 28.00 -8.12 22.92
N VAL A 6 27.08 -7.33 22.40
CA VAL A 6 25.76 -7.78 21.88
C VAL A 6 25.91 -8.73 20.67
N VAL A 7 27.13 -8.87 20.13
CA VAL A 7 27.45 -9.72 18.99
C VAL A 7 28.22 -10.97 19.41
N THR A 8 27.85 -12.11 18.84
CA THR A 8 28.52 -13.37 19.13
C THR A 8 29.93 -13.43 18.52
N ARG A 9 30.81 -14.24 19.12
CA ARG A 9 32.15 -14.53 18.57
C ARG A 9 32.11 -14.97 17.10
N LYS A 10 31.09 -15.74 16.71
CA LYS A 10 30.90 -16.22 15.33
C LYS A 10 30.70 -15.07 14.35
N THR A 11 29.93 -14.05 14.74
CA THR A 11 29.68 -12.85 13.94
C THR A 11 30.98 -12.08 13.70
N VAL A 12 31.80 -11.91 14.75
CA VAL A 12 33.09 -11.21 14.64
C VAL A 12 34.05 -11.96 13.73
N LEU A 13 34.17 -13.29 13.88
CA LEU A 13 35.01 -14.11 13.00
C LEU A 13 34.56 -14.04 11.53
N TYR A 14 33.25 -14.03 11.28
CA TYR A 14 32.70 -13.87 9.95
C TYR A 14 33.07 -12.50 9.33
N TRP A 15 32.97 -11.41 10.10
CA TRP A 15 33.38 -10.09 9.61
C TRP A 15 34.88 -10.02 9.31
N VAL A 16 35.74 -10.53 10.21
CA VAL A 16 37.20 -10.55 9.98
C VAL A 16 37.55 -11.34 8.72
N THR A 17 36.98 -12.55 8.56
CA THR A 17 37.24 -13.36 7.37
C THR A 17 36.71 -12.73 6.09
N THR A 18 35.58 -12.02 6.14
CA THR A 18 34.99 -11.32 5.00
C THR A 18 35.83 -10.09 4.61
N TYR A 19 36.26 -9.31 5.61
CA TYR A 19 37.15 -8.16 5.42
C TYR A 19 38.49 -8.58 4.80
N ASN A 20 39.11 -9.65 5.31
CA ASN A 20 40.38 -10.13 4.79
C ASN A 20 40.31 -10.58 3.32
N LYS A 21 39.13 -10.93 2.81
CA LYS A 21 38.94 -11.36 1.42
C LYS A 21 38.74 -10.20 0.45
N GLY A 22 38.15 -9.08 0.87
CA GLY A 22 37.74 -8.02 -0.06
C GLY A 22 37.60 -6.63 0.56
N GLY A 23 38.23 -6.39 1.71
CA GLY A 23 38.22 -5.12 2.41
C GLY A 23 36.84 -4.68 2.89
N VAL A 24 36.65 -3.36 2.96
CA VAL A 24 35.40 -2.74 3.44
C VAL A 24 34.22 -3.05 2.53
N ASP A 25 34.44 -3.22 1.23
CA ASP A 25 33.36 -3.50 0.28
C ASP A 25 32.74 -4.89 0.49
N ALA A 26 33.54 -5.89 0.87
CA ALA A 26 33.03 -7.21 1.21
C ALA A 26 32.17 -7.20 2.49
N LEU A 27 32.36 -6.23 3.39
CA LEU A 27 31.54 -6.05 4.59
C LEU A 27 30.18 -5.40 4.31
N LYS A 28 29.97 -4.84 3.11
CA LYS A 28 28.65 -4.33 2.68
C LYS A 28 27.74 -5.52 2.41
N MET A 29 27.14 -6.07 3.47
CA MET A 29 26.12 -7.11 3.36
C MET A 29 24.97 -6.59 2.48
N SER A 30 24.40 -7.45 1.65
CA SER A 30 23.24 -7.05 0.85
C SER A 30 22.12 -6.62 1.80
N LYS A 31 21.36 -5.59 1.43
CA LYS A 31 20.21 -5.09 2.23
C LYS A 31 19.06 -6.11 2.32
N GLY A 32 19.24 -7.32 1.80
CA GLY A 32 18.16 -8.25 1.49
C GLY A 32 17.36 -7.78 0.28
N GLY A 33 16.53 -8.68 -0.26
CA GLY A 33 15.66 -8.39 -1.40
C GLY A 33 15.69 -9.49 -2.46
N ARG A 34 14.76 -9.39 -3.41
CA ARG A 34 14.75 -10.25 -4.60
C ARG A 34 15.95 -9.90 -5.50
N PRO A 35 16.73 -10.90 -5.98
CA PRO A 35 17.84 -10.64 -6.92
C PRO A 35 17.35 -10.01 -8.23
N GLU A 36 16.12 -10.32 -8.65
CA GLU A 36 15.43 -9.73 -9.81
C GLU A 36 14.89 -8.30 -9.57
N GLY A 37 14.95 -7.79 -8.34
CA GLY A 37 14.40 -6.48 -7.96
C GLY A 37 12.87 -6.44 -7.93
N ASN A 38 12.31 -5.23 -7.83
CA ASN A 38 10.86 -5.03 -7.91
C ASN A 38 10.42 -5.03 -9.39
N PRO A 39 9.37 -5.80 -9.76
CA PRO A 39 8.83 -5.77 -11.12
C PRO A 39 8.39 -4.36 -11.49
N VAL A 40 8.95 -3.84 -12.59
CA VAL A 40 8.53 -2.54 -13.15
C VAL A 40 7.31 -2.77 -14.04
N TRP A 41 6.19 -2.16 -13.68
CA TRP A 41 4.93 -2.28 -14.43
C TRP A 41 4.80 -1.13 -15.45
N ASP A 42 4.39 -1.48 -16.67
CA ASP A 42 4.19 -0.50 -17.74
C ASP A 42 2.99 0.40 -17.43
N THR A 43 3.26 1.70 -17.27
CA THR A 43 2.26 2.73 -16.97
C THR A 43 1.15 2.80 -18.03
N LYS A 44 1.44 2.38 -19.28
CA LYS A 44 0.44 2.34 -20.37
C LYS A 44 -0.73 1.40 -20.06
N ILE A 45 -0.51 0.34 -19.28
CA ILE A 45 -1.57 -0.59 -18.86
C ILE A 45 -2.58 0.15 -17.98
N PHE A 46 -2.08 0.88 -16.98
CA PHE A 46 -2.93 1.63 -16.06
C PHE A 46 -3.65 2.78 -16.76
N ASN A 47 -2.98 3.49 -17.68
CA ASN A 47 -3.65 4.51 -18.50
C ASN A 47 -4.85 3.96 -19.29
N LYS A 48 -4.73 2.76 -19.85
CA LYS A 48 -5.84 2.11 -20.57
C LYS A 48 -6.95 1.68 -19.61
N LEU A 49 -6.59 1.16 -18.43
CA LEU A 49 -7.56 0.83 -17.39
C LEU A 49 -8.36 2.08 -16.97
N ILE A 50 -7.69 3.20 -16.71
CA ILE A 50 -8.35 4.46 -16.33
C ILE A 50 -9.32 4.94 -17.42
N LYS A 51 -8.90 4.93 -18.68
CA LYS A 51 -9.78 5.25 -19.81
C LYS A 51 -11.01 4.35 -19.88
N GLU A 52 -10.88 3.09 -19.49
CA GLU A 52 -12.03 2.17 -19.44
C GLU A 52 -12.95 2.48 -18.27
N ILE A 53 -12.41 2.85 -17.10
CA ILE A 53 -13.17 3.29 -15.93
C ILE A 53 -13.96 4.56 -16.27
N ASP A 54 -13.34 5.51 -16.97
CA ASP A 54 -13.93 6.81 -17.33
C ASP A 54 -15.06 6.74 -18.34
N LYS A 55 -15.14 5.68 -19.15
CA LYS A 55 -16.29 5.46 -20.04
C LYS A 55 -17.61 5.37 -19.27
N GLY A 56 -17.56 5.06 -17.98
CA GLY A 56 -18.73 4.84 -17.15
C GLY A 56 -19.51 3.60 -17.57
N GLY A 57 -20.45 3.18 -16.72
CA GLY A 57 -21.35 2.07 -17.03
C GLY A 57 -21.31 0.91 -16.04
N THR A 58 -20.25 0.78 -15.23
CA THR A 58 -20.18 -0.27 -14.19
C THR A 58 -19.46 0.21 -12.93
N TYR A 59 -19.67 -0.53 -11.83
CA TYR A 59 -18.87 -0.43 -10.63
C TYR A 59 -17.51 -1.11 -10.84
N TRP A 60 -16.42 -0.41 -10.52
CA TRP A 60 -15.06 -0.92 -10.62
C TRP A 60 -14.45 -1.19 -9.25
N SER A 61 -14.30 -2.47 -8.92
CA SER A 61 -13.51 -2.92 -7.76
C SER A 61 -12.09 -3.31 -8.19
N ILE A 62 -11.13 -3.31 -7.26
CA ILE A 62 -9.75 -3.72 -7.59
C ILE A 62 -9.68 -5.15 -8.14
N PRO A 63 -10.45 -6.14 -7.64
CA PRO A 63 -10.53 -7.46 -8.27
C PRO A 63 -10.99 -7.41 -9.74
N LEU A 64 -12.02 -6.61 -10.05
CA LEU A 64 -12.49 -6.44 -11.44
C LEU A 64 -11.43 -5.79 -12.33
N MET A 65 -10.69 -4.81 -11.79
CA MET A 65 -9.55 -4.20 -12.49
C MET A 65 -8.45 -5.24 -12.78
N LYS A 66 -8.15 -6.11 -11.80
CA LYS A 66 -7.18 -7.21 -11.96
C LYS A 66 -7.60 -8.16 -13.09
N GLU A 67 -8.86 -8.61 -13.08
CA GLU A 67 -9.39 -9.48 -14.12
C GLU A 67 -9.36 -8.82 -15.50
N TRP A 68 -9.69 -7.54 -15.58
CA TRP A 68 -9.64 -6.79 -16.83
C TRP A 68 -8.21 -6.72 -17.39
N ILE A 69 -7.22 -6.42 -16.54
CA ILE A 69 -5.81 -6.40 -16.93
C ILE A 69 -5.35 -7.79 -17.37
N ALA A 70 -5.70 -8.84 -16.63
CA ALA A 70 -5.34 -10.21 -16.98
C ALA A 70 -5.91 -10.60 -18.36
N LYS A 71 -7.18 -10.26 -18.63
CA LYS A 71 -7.84 -10.53 -19.93
C LYS A 71 -7.23 -9.75 -21.09
N LYS A 72 -6.95 -8.45 -20.92
CA LYS A 72 -6.47 -7.57 -22.02
C LYS A 72 -4.97 -7.62 -22.25
N HIS A 73 -4.19 -7.78 -21.19
CA HIS A 73 -2.74 -7.65 -21.22
C HIS A 73 -1.99 -8.95 -20.89
N LYS A 74 -2.71 -10.03 -20.52
CA LYS A 74 -2.13 -11.33 -20.12
C LYS A 74 -1.06 -11.18 -19.02
N LYS A 75 -1.23 -10.20 -18.13
CA LYS A 75 -0.35 -9.94 -16.98
C LYS A 75 -1.12 -10.14 -15.68
N ASP A 76 -0.54 -10.88 -14.76
CA ASP A 76 -1.04 -11.03 -13.40
C ASP A 76 -0.40 -9.96 -12.50
N ILE A 77 -1.08 -8.83 -12.35
CA ILE A 77 -0.61 -7.72 -11.53
C ILE A 77 -1.18 -7.87 -10.11
N PRO A 78 -0.36 -7.75 -9.05
CA PRO A 78 -0.86 -7.76 -7.68
C PRO A 78 -1.87 -6.63 -7.42
N ILE A 79 -2.89 -6.93 -6.61
CA ILE A 79 -3.97 -6.00 -6.23
C ILE A 79 -3.43 -4.69 -5.65
N ASN A 80 -2.43 -4.78 -4.76
CA ASN A 80 -1.82 -3.60 -4.12
C ASN A 80 -1.15 -2.67 -5.14
N THR A 81 -0.51 -3.24 -6.16
CA THR A 81 0.11 -2.47 -7.25
C THR A 81 -0.94 -1.73 -8.06
N ILE A 82 -2.04 -2.41 -8.40
CA ILE A 82 -3.17 -1.79 -9.12
C ILE A 82 -3.72 -0.63 -8.30
N TRP A 83 -3.96 -0.83 -7.01
CA TRP A 83 -4.46 0.21 -6.11
C TRP A 83 -3.53 1.44 -6.08
N TYR A 84 -2.22 1.21 -5.93
CA TYR A 84 -1.25 2.30 -5.85
C TYR A 84 -1.25 3.15 -7.14
N HIS A 85 -1.30 2.51 -8.30
CA HIS A 85 -1.36 3.22 -9.58
C HIS A 85 -2.68 3.94 -9.77
N VAL A 86 -3.83 3.32 -9.47
CA VAL A 86 -5.14 3.96 -9.58
C VAL A 86 -5.24 5.18 -8.65
N LYS A 87 -4.66 5.10 -7.45
CA LYS A 87 -4.57 6.24 -6.51
C LYS A 87 -3.76 7.41 -7.08
N GLN A 88 -2.70 7.15 -7.86
CA GLN A 88 -1.92 8.20 -8.52
C GLN A 88 -2.75 9.00 -9.54
N PHE A 89 -3.82 8.42 -10.07
CA PHE A 89 -4.77 9.11 -10.95
C PHE A 89 -5.94 9.78 -10.19
N ASN A 90 -5.79 10.06 -8.88
CA ASN A 90 -6.80 10.69 -8.02
C ASN A 90 -8.14 9.93 -7.87
N TYR A 91 -8.19 8.64 -8.20
CA TYR A 91 -9.37 7.83 -7.87
C TYR A 91 -9.36 7.49 -6.38
N SER A 92 -10.38 7.96 -5.68
CA SER A 92 -10.65 7.57 -4.30
C SER A 92 -11.58 6.36 -4.27
N TYR A 93 -11.36 5.47 -3.29
CA TYR A 93 -12.35 4.47 -2.91
C TYR A 93 -13.65 5.19 -2.54
N LYS A 94 -14.69 5.04 -3.36
CA LYS A 94 -16.06 5.38 -2.93
C LYS A 94 -16.57 4.21 -2.12
N SER A 95 -16.50 4.31 -0.79
CA SER A 95 -17.29 3.43 0.06
C SER A 95 -18.76 3.70 -0.26
N ALA A 96 -19.57 2.65 -0.46
CA ALA A 96 -21.02 2.81 -0.63
C ALA A 96 -21.72 3.34 0.64
N ARG A 97 -20.98 3.57 1.73
CA ARG A 97 -21.52 4.19 2.94
C ARG A 97 -21.88 5.63 2.61
N SER A 98 -23.16 5.94 2.71
CA SER A 98 -23.59 7.32 2.82
C SER A 98 -22.79 8.00 3.93
N HIS A 99 -22.35 9.23 3.71
CA HIS A 99 -21.83 10.02 4.82
C HIS A 99 -22.90 10.04 5.91
N PRO A 100 -22.54 9.85 7.19
CA PRO A 100 -23.51 9.96 8.26
C PRO A 100 -24.24 11.30 8.12
N TYR A 101 -25.57 11.25 8.21
CA TYR A 101 -26.41 12.44 8.09
C TYR A 101 -25.84 13.53 8.99
N LYS A 102 -25.42 14.66 8.39
CA LYS A 102 -24.90 15.80 9.14
C LYS A 102 -26.05 16.30 10.00
N GLY A 103 -25.99 16.01 11.29
CA GLY A 103 -27.10 16.25 12.21
C GLY A 103 -27.60 17.69 12.11
N ASN A 104 -28.91 17.86 11.99
CA ASN A 104 -29.52 19.17 11.97
C ASN A 104 -29.41 19.78 13.37
N LYS A 105 -28.61 20.84 13.51
CA LYS A 105 -28.36 21.54 14.78
C LYS A 105 -29.66 21.97 15.47
N GLU A 106 -30.65 22.46 14.72
CA GLU A 106 -31.92 22.93 15.29
C GLU A 106 -32.70 21.77 15.92
N LYS A 107 -32.76 20.62 15.23
CA LYS A 107 -33.41 19.42 15.76
C LYS A 107 -32.69 18.86 16.99
N GLN A 108 -31.37 18.96 17.04
CA GLN A 108 -30.57 18.55 18.20
C GLN A 108 -30.80 19.47 19.41
N GLU A 109 -30.86 20.78 19.20
CA GLU A 109 -31.13 21.75 20.27
C GLU A 109 -32.56 21.62 20.80
N ILE A 110 -33.55 21.38 19.94
CA ILE A 110 -34.93 21.09 20.37
C ILE A 110 -34.97 19.80 21.21
N PHE A 111 -34.27 18.74 20.78
CA PHE A 111 -34.21 17.49 21.53
C PHE A 111 -33.57 17.68 22.92
N LYS A 112 -32.43 18.39 23.01
CA LYS A 112 -31.77 18.71 24.28
C LYS A 112 -32.67 19.52 25.22
N LYS A 113 -33.36 20.54 24.70
CA LYS A 113 -34.29 21.36 25.49
C LYS A 113 -35.49 20.56 26.02
N ARG A 114 -36.04 19.66 25.21
CA ARG A 114 -37.16 18.79 25.63
C ARG A 114 -36.74 17.75 26.65
N ALA A 115 -35.54 17.17 26.51
CA ALA A 115 -35.00 16.20 27.47
C ALA A 115 -34.73 16.81 28.87
N LEU A 116 -34.48 18.13 28.93
CA LEU A 116 -34.31 18.89 30.17
C LEU A 116 -35.64 19.30 30.84
N GLN A 117 -36.76 19.29 30.10
CA GLN A 117 -38.09 19.66 30.63
C GLN A 117 -38.88 18.45 31.15
N SER A 118 -38.41 17.23 30.91
CA SER A 118 -39.04 15.97 31.37
C SER A 118 -38.42 15.43 32.66
N ILE A 119 -37.71 16.27 33.41
CA ILE A 119 -37.18 16.04 34.76
C ILE A 119 -37.84 17.08 35.68
#